data_AF-A0A953SSV2-F1
#
_entry.id   AF-A0A953SSV2-F1
#
_cell.length_a   1.000
_cell.length_b   1.000
_cell.length_c   1.000
_cell.angle_alpha   90.00
_cell.angle_beta   90.00
_cell.angle_gamma   90.00
#
_symmetry.space_group_name_H-M   'P 1'
#
loop_
_entity.id
_entity.type
_entity.pdbx_description
1 polymer ?
#
loop_
_entity_poly.entity_id
_entity_poly.type
_entity_poly.pdbx_seq_one_letter_code
_entity_poly.pdbx_strand_id
1 'polypeptide(L)'
;MGQFYPFGGVSPAGRWPISTDHDAIYKMNMYIGLPGDNNKPFNVIQTRAANTKEWDAVAGFHNPDSGKVAISTDTLTWPIANGIPYWPIRTVDDKDSINSQEDTYAVYRDETNQQYQTNLVVYQTTYAWSTSKDEDYIIMKFEIENDTTVAHDGLYFGMYTDFDAGGVENDYEDDKWGFEKDRNFYYIYDADNISSDWPGVQPFMLGLVFLETPTTTNGKTGITDWHYSSDGDSPWGDIVAEDKIVYQWMSSDPALKSNNRWPNLFHGDDINYDDVTQINQAGQRLDAIGASGPYSIQPGEKLTFILALVAGQDYSEISENVDRIYRVYNDGLKVVPPPKPTLSYEAFNNKITLKWTNEKELNFIDPITGLTRVKNYKVFKTTDPQRNDWGDPVAVIPASGNTNPYTYTWTDPQTTSNYFYYSYSVTVEDIDGL
;
A
#
# COMPACT_ATOMS: atom_id res chain seq x y z
N MET A 1 -10.32 3.26 4.91
CA MET A 1 -10.40 1.86 4.48
C MET A 1 -10.86 1.05 5.66
N GLY A 2 -12.13 0.63 5.64
CA GLY A 2 -12.71 -0.19 6.70
C GLY A 2 -13.76 -1.12 6.11
N GLN A 3 -13.53 -1.60 4.90
CA GLN A 3 -14.21 -2.69 4.19
C GLN A 3 -13.86 -2.53 2.69
N PHE A 4 -12.92 -3.34 2.19
CA PHE A 4 -12.82 -3.58 0.76
C PHE A 4 -13.82 -4.69 0.44
N TYR A 5 -14.96 -4.34 -0.13
CA TYR A 5 -15.99 -5.30 -0.53
C TYR A 5 -16.69 -4.83 -1.80
N PRO A 6 -16.66 -5.63 -2.89
CA PRO A 6 -17.37 -5.31 -4.11
C PRO A 6 -18.85 -5.72 -3.97
N PHE A 7 -19.66 -4.91 -3.27
CA PHE A 7 -21.14 -5.01 -3.40
C PHE A 7 -21.68 -3.77 -4.09
N GLY A 8 -22.20 -3.93 -5.31
CA GLY A 8 -22.89 -2.87 -6.03
C GLY A 8 -22.05 -2.01 -6.98
N GLY A 9 -20.80 -2.39 -7.29
CA GLY A 9 -20.04 -1.82 -8.41
C GLY A 9 -19.44 -0.42 -8.21
N VAL A 10 -19.20 0.02 -6.97
CA VAL A 10 -18.61 1.36 -6.69
C VAL A 10 -17.51 1.34 -5.62
N SER A 11 -17.04 0.17 -5.18
CA SER A 11 -15.98 0.08 -4.17
C SER A 11 -14.60 -0.07 -4.83
N PRO A 12 -13.53 0.55 -4.29
CA PRO A 12 -12.18 0.30 -4.77
C PRO A 12 -11.88 -1.20 -4.64
N ALA A 13 -11.42 -1.85 -5.72
CA ALA A 13 -11.28 -3.31 -5.78
C ALA A 13 -9.83 -3.76 -6.05
N GLY A 14 -8.87 -2.91 -5.65
CA GLY A 14 -7.44 -3.24 -5.77
C GLY A 14 -6.99 -3.41 -7.22
N ARG A 15 -7.40 -2.48 -8.10
CA ARG A 15 -7.06 -2.51 -9.52
C ARG A 15 -5.58 -2.31 -9.73
N TRP A 16 -4.96 -3.24 -10.42
CA TRP A 16 -3.59 -3.10 -10.86
C TRP A 16 -3.35 -3.77 -12.23
N PRO A 17 -2.59 -3.15 -13.14
CA PRO A 17 -2.22 -1.73 -13.15
C PRO A 17 -3.45 -0.80 -13.11
N ILE A 18 -3.26 0.48 -12.82
CA ILE A 18 -4.40 1.41 -12.78
C ILE A 18 -5.12 1.44 -14.14
N SER A 19 -6.46 1.48 -14.11
CA SER A 19 -7.33 1.52 -15.31
C SER A 19 -7.44 0.23 -16.14
N THR A 20 -7.04 -0.93 -15.61
CA THR A 20 -7.15 -2.22 -16.34
C THR A 20 -8.44 -3.00 -16.07
N ASP A 21 -9.32 -2.54 -15.18
CA ASP A 21 -10.45 -3.32 -14.65
C ASP A 21 -10.05 -4.70 -14.07
N HIS A 22 -8.76 -4.92 -13.82
CA HIS A 22 -8.24 -6.14 -13.19
C HIS A 22 -8.28 -6.00 -11.68
N ASP A 23 -9.42 -6.37 -11.10
CA ASP A 23 -9.71 -6.33 -9.67
C ASP A 23 -9.20 -7.61 -8.98
N ALA A 24 -8.29 -7.49 -8.00
CA ALA A 24 -7.70 -8.64 -7.30
C ALA A 24 -7.87 -8.60 -5.77
N ILE A 25 -8.46 -7.52 -5.21
CA ILE A 25 -8.78 -7.46 -3.78
C ILE A 25 -10.26 -7.73 -3.62
N TYR A 26 -10.60 -8.98 -3.28
CA TYR A 26 -11.95 -9.30 -2.87
C TYR A 26 -12.24 -8.76 -1.47
N LYS A 27 -11.33 -9.00 -0.50
CA LYS A 27 -11.37 -8.42 0.84
C LYS A 27 -9.99 -8.10 1.39
N MET A 28 -9.90 -6.95 2.04
CA MET A 28 -8.78 -6.59 2.91
C MET A 28 -9.32 -5.81 4.11
N ASN A 29 -8.99 -6.26 5.32
CA ASN A 29 -9.60 -5.72 6.54
C ASN A 29 -8.58 -5.63 7.68
N MET A 30 -8.61 -4.51 8.40
CA MET A 30 -7.86 -4.33 9.64
C MET A 30 -8.62 -5.00 10.80
N TYR A 31 -7.91 -5.84 11.54
CA TYR A 31 -8.43 -6.55 12.71
C TYR A 31 -7.70 -6.08 13.96
N ILE A 32 -8.44 -5.77 15.02
CA ILE A 32 -7.88 -5.56 16.35
C ILE A 32 -8.55 -6.55 17.31
N GLY A 33 -7.75 -7.48 17.82
CA GLY A 33 -8.20 -8.56 18.68
C GLY A 33 -7.83 -8.33 20.14
N LEU A 34 -8.76 -8.60 21.04
CA LEU A 34 -8.56 -8.65 22.48
C LEU A 34 -9.05 -10.00 23.04
N PRO A 35 -8.32 -10.57 24.02
CA PRO A 35 -8.72 -11.82 24.64
C PRO A 35 -9.96 -11.62 25.49
N GLY A 36 -10.75 -12.68 25.60
CA GLY A 36 -11.83 -12.76 26.60
C GLY A 36 -11.28 -13.08 27.99
N ASP A 37 -12.01 -12.64 29.01
CA ASP A 37 -11.80 -12.99 30.40
C ASP A 37 -13.14 -13.26 31.13
N ASN A 38 -13.14 -13.33 32.46
CA ASN A 38 -14.35 -13.59 33.25
C ASN A 38 -15.40 -12.46 33.19
N ASN A 39 -15.00 -11.26 32.76
CA ASN A 39 -15.79 -10.04 32.75
C ASN A 39 -16.12 -9.55 31.33
N LYS A 40 -15.33 -9.93 30.31
CA LYS A 40 -15.56 -9.57 28.91
C LYS A 40 -15.38 -10.76 27.96
N PRO A 41 -16.18 -10.88 26.89
CA PRO A 41 -15.98 -11.90 25.86
C PRO A 41 -14.70 -11.62 25.06
N PHE A 42 -14.26 -12.61 24.27
CA PHE A 42 -13.34 -12.33 23.17
C PHE A 42 -13.97 -11.28 22.26
N ASN A 43 -13.14 -10.37 21.76
CA ASN A 43 -13.59 -9.28 20.92
C ASN A 43 -12.58 -9.04 19.81
N VAL A 44 -13.02 -9.18 18.56
CA VAL A 44 -12.22 -8.82 17.39
C VAL A 44 -13.01 -7.78 16.61
N ILE A 45 -12.53 -6.53 16.65
CA ILE A 45 -13.14 -5.45 15.86
C ILE A 45 -12.60 -5.57 14.43
N GLN A 46 -13.51 -5.69 13.48
CA GLN A 46 -13.21 -6.07 12.10
C GLN A 46 -14.25 -5.53 11.12
N THR A 47 -13.92 -5.52 9.83
CA THR A 47 -14.78 -4.93 8.79
C THR A 47 -15.15 -5.90 7.66
N ARG A 48 -14.89 -7.20 7.84
CA ARG A 48 -15.18 -8.28 6.89
C ARG A 48 -16.66 -8.60 6.80
N ALA A 49 -17.32 -8.84 7.94
CA ALA A 49 -18.76 -9.13 7.96
C ALA A 49 -19.53 -7.88 8.34
N ALA A 50 -20.47 -7.49 7.47
CA ALA A 50 -21.37 -6.35 7.67
C ALA A 50 -22.34 -6.59 8.86
N ASN A 51 -21.80 -6.70 10.06
CA ASN A 51 -22.49 -7.14 11.27
C ASN A 51 -22.09 -6.30 12.48
N THR A 52 -22.23 -6.85 13.68
CA THR A 52 -22.21 -6.10 14.95
C THR A 52 -20.81 -5.73 15.46
N LYS A 53 -19.76 -5.74 14.62
CA LYS A 53 -18.35 -5.75 15.05
C LYS A 53 -17.46 -4.78 14.27
N GLU A 54 -18.04 -3.68 13.80
CA GLU A 54 -17.45 -2.78 12.79
C GLU A 54 -16.59 -1.64 13.37
N TRP A 55 -15.77 -1.07 12.47
CA TRP A 55 -15.12 0.22 12.64
C TRP A 55 -16.00 1.32 12.04
N ASP A 56 -16.47 2.22 12.89
CA ASP A 56 -17.25 3.40 12.51
C ASP A 56 -16.32 4.57 12.22
N ALA A 57 -16.53 5.22 11.07
CA ALA A 57 -15.82 6.46 10.75
C ALA A 57 -16.23 7.59 11.72
N VAL A 58 -15.23 8.25 12.31
CA VAL A 58 -15.43 9.38 13.22
C VAL A 58 -15.59 10.67 12.40
N ALA A 59 -16.69 11.38 12.63
CA ALA A 59 -16.96 12.66 11.99
C ALA A 59 -15.96 13.76 12.45
N GLY A 60 -15.78 14.78 11.62
CA GLY A 60 -14.91 15.93 11.94
C GLY A 60 -13.44 15.78 11.53
N PHE A 61 -13.05 14.62 10.97
CA PHE A 61 -11.75 14.40 10.35
C PHE A 61 -11.77 14.44 8.82
N HIS A 62 -12.93 14.81 8.27
CA HIS A 62 -13.16 15.12 6.86
C HIS A 62 -14.22 16.23 6.78
N ASN A 63 -14.39 16.84 5.62
CA ASN A 63 -15.50 17.75 5.36
C ASN A 63 -16.82 16.96 5.29
N PRO A 64 -17.76 17.14 6.23
CA PRO A 64 -19.03 16.41 6.23
C PRO A 64 -19.86 16.66 4.96
N ASP A 65 -19.70 17.81 4.30
CA ASP A 65 -20.43 18.13 3.06
C ASP A 65 -19.93 17.33 1.86
N SER A 66 -18.70 16.80 1.92
CA SER A 66 -18.10 16.00 0.84
C SER A 66 -18.50 14.53 0.91
N GLY A 67 -18.77 14.00 2.12
CA GLY A 67 -18.97 12.57 2.36
C GLY A 67 -17.75 11.69 2.02
N LYS A 68 -16.58 12.28 1.76
CA LYS A 68 -15.33 11.58 1.43
C LYS A 68 -14.37 11.62 2.61
N VAL A 69 -13.44 10.67 2.64
CA VAL A 69 -12.23 10.76 3.49
C VAL A 69 -11.44 12.04 3.15
N ALA A 70 -10.68 12.58 4.10
CA ALA A 70 -9.79 13.70 3.80
C ALA A 70 -8.67 13.24 2.85
N ILE A 71 -8.49 13.96 1.74
CA ILE A 71 -7.50 13.70 0.69
C ILE A 71 -6.63 14.94 0.53
N SER A 72 -5.31 14.83 0.61
CA SER A 72 -4.39 15.98 0.65
C SER A 72 -4.42 16.83 -0.63
N THR A 73 -4.79 16.25 -1.76
CA THR A 73 -4.92 16.93 -3.07
C THR A 73 -6.27 17.62 -3.26
N ASP A 74 -7.26 17.35 -2.42
CA ASP A 74 -8.61 17.93 -2.50
C ASP A 74 -9.01 18.61 -1.19
N THR A 75 -8.68 19.90 -1.08
CA THR A 75 -9.03 20.74 0.08
C THR A 75 -10.53 20.82 0.40
N LEU A 76 -11.42 20.44 -0.53
CA LEU A 76 -12.86 20.38 -0.26
C LEU A 76 -13.23 19.19 0.65
N THR A 77 -12.37 18.19 0.75
CA THR A 77 -12.55 17.02 1.63
C THR A 77 -11.98 17.24 3.03
N TRP A 78 -11.25 18.34 3.25
CA TRP A 78 -10.55 18.60 4.51
C TRP A 78 -11.51 19.02 5.63
N PRO A 79 -11.26 18.62 6.88
CA PRO A 79 -12.03 19.14 8.00
C PRO A 79 -11.89 20.66 8.14
N ILE A 80 -12.89 21.27 8.76
CA ILE A 80 -12.99 22.73 8.92
C ILE A 80 -12.80 23.09 10.39
N ALA A 81 -11.76 23.88 10.68
CA ALA A 81 -11.54 24.47 12.00
C ALA A 81 -11.66 26.00 11.91
N ASN A 82 -12.54 26.59 12.73
CA ASN A 82 -12.78 28.05 12.73
C ASN A 82 -13.12 28.62 11.34
N GLY A 83 -13.84 27.86 10.51
CA GLY A 83 -14.22 28.26 9.15
C GLY A 83 -13.11 28.12 8.11
N ILE A 84 -11.96 27.53 8.46
CA ILE A 84 -10.81 27.34 7.55
C ILE A 84 -10.55 25.83 7.38
N PRO A 85 -10.53 25.30 6.15
CA PRO A 85 -10.09 23.93 5.88
C PRO A 85 -8.64 23.72 6.31
N TYR A 86 -8.30 22.55 6.86
CA TYR A 86 -6.92 22.23 7.25
C TYR A 86 -6.57 20.75 7.07
N TRP A 87 -5.30 20.45 6.82
CA TRP A 87 -4.83 19.07 6.79
C TRP A 87 -4.70 18.52 8.23
N PRO A 88 -5.30 17.35 8.55
CA PRO A 88 -5.35 16.85 9.93
C PRO A 88 -3.98 16.54 10.54
N ILE A 89 -2.99 16.22 9.70
CA ILE A 89 -1.65 15.87 10.14
C ILE A 89 -0.77 17.10 10.04
N ARG A 90 -0.27 17.60 11.17
CA ARG A 90 0.61 18.77 11.22
C ARG A 90 2.03 18.43 11.66
N THR A 91 2.97 19.21 11.18
CA THR A 91 4.36 19.21 11.62
C THR A 91 4.50 19.91 12.98
N VAL A 92 5.68 19.79 13.60
CA VAL A 92 6.01 20.47 14.88
C VAL A 92 6.00 22.00 14.80
N ASP A 93 6.03 22.58 13.59
CA ASP A 93 5.89 24.01 13.32
C ASP A 93 4.47 24.41 12.89
N ASP A 94 3.47 23.59 13.22
CA ASP A 94 2.03 23.79 12.96
C ASP A 94 1.62 23.89 11.48
N LYS A 95 2.47 23.41 10.57
CA LYS A 95 2.16 23.37 9.13
C LYS A 95 1.58 22.02 8.73
N ASP A 96 0.85 21.99 7.64
CA ASP A 96 0.30 20.75 7.08
C ASP A 96 1.45 19.82 6.65
N SER A 97 1.44 18.59 7.18
CA SER A 97 2.44 17.55 6.93
C SER A 97 1.95 16.60 5.84
N ILE A 98 2.25 16.93 4.59
CA ILE A 98 1.98 16.06 3.42
C ILE A 98 3.30 15.44 2.98
N ASN A 99 3.35 14.10 2.93
CA ASN A 99 4.60 13.36 2.64
C ASN A 99 4.62 12.73 1.25
N SER A 100 3.47 12.42 0.66
CA SER A 100 3.37 11.81 -0.67
C SER A 100 2.62 12.70 -1.67
N GLN A 101 2.47 12.23 -2.92
CA GLN A 101 1.71 12.97 -3.92
C GLN A 101 0.23 13.03 -3.57
N GLU A 102 -0.28 12.00 -2.90
CA GLU A 102 -1.62 11.98 -2.32
C GLU A 102 -1.62 11.23 -0.99
N ASP A 103 -1.93 11.95 0.08
CA ASP A 103 -2.14 11.39 1.41
C ASP A 103 -3.66 11.29 1.65
N THR A 104 -4.13 10.25 2.33
CA THR A 104 -5.51 10.19 2.85
C THR A 104 -5.51 10.06 4.37
N TYR A 105 -6.54 10.60 5.03
CA TYR A 105 -6.64 10.55 6.49
C TYR A 105 -8.07 10.26 6.96
N ALA A 106 -8.20 9.25 7.82
CA ALA A 106 -9.45 8.82 8.43
C ALA A 106 -9.26 8.43 9.89
N VAL A 107 -10.32 8.50 10.67
CA VAL A 107 -10.33 8.08 12.08
C VAL A 107 -11.51 7.16 12.30
N TYR A 108 -11.31 6.10 13.08
CA TYR A 108 -12.33 5.10 13.37
C TYR A 108 -12.46 4.82 14.87
N ARG A 109 -13.66 4.41 15.28
CA ARG A 109 -13.99 3.88 16.61
C ARG A 109 -14.88 2.65 16.47
N ASP A 110 -15.11 1.95 17.56
CA ASP A 110 -16.01 0.79 17.63
C ASP A 110 -17.36 1.14 18.30
N GLU A 111 -17.91 2.33 18.01
CA GLU A 111 -19.11 2.87 18.67
C GLU A 111 -20.36 2.02 18.42
N THR A 112 -20.44 1.32 17.29
CA THR A 112 -21.56 0.43 16.95
C THR A 112 -21.27 -1.03 17.25
N ASN A 113 -20.11 -1.37 17.82
CA ASN A 113 -19.77 -2.73 18.23
C ASN A 113 -20.73 -3.21 19.33
N GLN A 114 -21.55 -4.21 19.01
CA GLN A 114 -22.58 -4.75 19.91
C GLN A 114 -22.06 -5.89 20.80
N GLN A 115 -20.85 -6.41 20.53
CA GLN A 115 -20.22 -7.45 21.35
C GLN A 115 -19.62 -6.83 22.61
N TYR A 116 -18.69 -5.89 22.43
CA TYR A 116 -18.02 -5.16 23.51
C TYR A 116 -17.34 -3.91 22.94
N GLN A 117 -17.70 -2.73 23.40
CA GLN A 117 -17.04 -1.49 23.00
C GLN A 117 -15.72 -1.33 23.76
N THR A 118 -14.61 -1.41 23.05
CA THR A 118 -13.26 -1.18 23.58
C THR A 118 -12.96 0.29 23.79
N ASN A 119 -13.64 1.16 23.02
CA ASN A 119 -13.39 2.59 22.92
C ASN A 119 -11.96 2.90 22.46
N LEU A 120 -11.30 1.99 21.74
CA LEU A 120 -10.05 2.29 21.05
C LEU A 120 -10.32 3.23 19.88
N VAL A 121 -9.34 4.09 19.58
CA VAL A 121 -9.38 4.98 18.42
C VAL A 121 -8.31 4.56 17.44
N VAL A 122 -8.67 4.44 16.17
CA VAL A 122 -7.70 4.16 15.11
C VAL A 122 -7.59 5.37 14.18
N TYR A 123 -6.39 5.91 14.09
CA TYR A 123 -6.03 6.92 13.09
C TYR A 123 -5.37 6.21 11.91
N GLN A 124 -5.92 6.36 10.71
CA GLN A 124 -5.35 5.81 9.50
C GLN A 124 -4.83 6.95 8.61
N THR A 125 -3.58 6.83 8.18
CA THR A 125 -3.02 7.63 7.09
C THR A 125 -2.57 6.70 5.96
N THR A 126 -2.89 7.01 4.71
CA THR A 126 -2.34 6.30 3.54
C THR A 126 -1.52 7.28 2.70
N TYR A 127 -0.43 6.80 2.12
CA TYR A 127 0.49 7.55 1.26
C TYR A 127 0.58 6.86 -0.11
N ALA A 128 0.46 7.65 -1.18
CA ALA A 128 0.50 7.16 -2.55
C ALA A 128 1.36 8.06 -3.44
N TRP A 129 2.04 7.42 -4.39
CA TRP A 129 2.88 8.06 -5.39
C TRP A 129 2.46 7.60 -6.79
N SER A 130 2.89 8.36 -7.79
CA SER A 130 2.58 8.15 -9.21
C SER A 130 3.85 8.28 -10.08
N THR A 131 5.02 8.18 -9.46
CA THR A 131 6.29 8.00 -10.17
C THR A 131 6.33 6.58 -10.69
N SER A 132 6.99 6.33 -11.82
CA SER A 132 7.05 5.01 -12.49
C SER A 132 7.67 3.87 -11.69
N LYS A 133 8.02 4.11 -10.44
CA LYS A 133 8.69 3.20 -9.52
C LYS A 133 8.02 3.12 -8.15
N ASP A 134 7.01 3.96 -7.93
CA ASP A 134 6.26 4.03 -6.69
C ASP A 134 4.74 4.03 -6.95
N GLU A 135 4.33 3.67 -8.18
CA GLU A 135 2.91 3.54 -8.58
C GLU A 135 2.32 2.15 -8.28
N ASP A 136 3.15 1.19 -7.87
CA ASP A 136 2.76 -0.22 -7.63
C ASP A 136 2.54 -0.55 -6.15
N TYR A 137 2.48 0.47 -5.28
CA TYR A 137 2.22 0.27 -3.87
C TYR A 137 1.59 1.49 -3.20
N ILE A 138 0.97 1.24 -2.04
CA ILE A 138 0.57 2.27 -1.09
C ILE A 138 1.14 1.93 0.29
N ILE A 139 1.57 2.96 1.02
CA ILE A 139 1.99 2.79 2.42
C ILE A 139 0.85 3.25 3.33
N MET A 140 0.54 2.46 4.35
CA MET A 140 -0.52 2.70 5.31
C MET A 140 0.08 2.80 6.72
N LYS A 141 -0.29 3.84 7.46
CA LYS A 141 0.01 3.99 8.88
C LYS A 141 -1.29 3.88 9.68
N PHE A 142 -1.28 3.02 10.68
CA PHE A 142 -2.33 2.89 11.68
C PHE A 142 -1.78 3.28 13.04
N GLU A 143 -2.40 4.24 13.70
CA GLU A 143 -2.10 4.60 15.09
C GLU A 143 -3.31 4.22 15.94
N ILE A 144 -3.11 3.27 16.85
CA ILE A 144 -4.15 2.80 17.78
C ILE A 144 -3.94 3.53 19.10
N GLU A 145 -4.89 4.37 19.50
CA GLU A 145 -4.89 5.07 20.77
C GLU A 145 -5.85 4.41 21.75
N ASN A 146 -5.38 4.23 22.99
CA ASN A 146 -6.25 3.95 24.12
C ASN A 146 -6.61 5.26 24.83
N ASP A 147 -7.67 5.94 24.39
CA ASP A 147 -8.14 7.18 25.02
C ASP A 147 -9.07 6.94 26.23
N THR A 148 -9.15 5.69 26.69
CA THR A 148 -9.96 5.28 27.84
C THR A 148 -9.19 5.42 29.16
N THR A 149 -9.82 5.04 30.27
CA THR A 149 -9.19 5.00 31.60
C THR A 149 -8.70 3.60 32.02
N VAL A 150 -8.77 2.60 31.13
CA VAL A 150 -8.45 1.20 31.44
C VAL A 150 -7.40 0.68 30.46
N ALA A 151 -6.43 -0.08 30.96
CA ALA A 151 -5.44 -0.73 30.11
C ALA A 151 -6.04 -1.92 29.36
N HIS A 152 -5.56 -2.16 28.13
CA HIS A 152 -5.89 -3.37 27.38
C HIS A 152 -4.65 -4.23 27.22
N ASP A 153 -4.72 -5.47 27.69
CA ASP A 153 -3.65 -6.47 27.60
C ASP A 153 -4.00 -7.57 26.59
N GLY A 154 -2.99 -8.10 25.91
CA GLY A 154 -3.17 -9.16 24.91
C GLY A 154 -3.70 -8.64 23.57
N LEU A 155 -3.50 -7.35 23.27
CA LEU A 155 -3.95 -6.77 22.01
C LEU A 155 -3.15 -7.35 20.84
N TYR A 156 -3.84 -7.76 19.79
CA TYR A 156 -3.26 -8.11 18.50
C TYR A 156 -3.77 -7.16 17.43
N PHE A 157 -2.86 -6.66 16.61
CA PHE A 157 -3.18 -5.97 15.35
C PHE A 157 -2.93 -6.94 14.20
N GLY A 158 -3.85 -7.04 13.25
CA GLY A 158 -3.67 -7.88 12.07
C GLY A 158 -4.37 -7.36 10.84
N MET A 159 -3.96 -7.88 9.70
CA MET A 159 -4.57 -7.64 8.39
C MET A 159 -5.10 -8.98 7.86
N TYR A 160 -6.41 -9.06 7.71
CA TYR A 160 -7.06 -10.14 6.99
C TYR A 160 -7.06 -9.83 5.49
N THR A 161 -6.76 -10.82 4.66
CA THR A 161 -6.69 -10.72 3.21
C THR A 161 -7.38 -11.90 2.53
N ASP A 162 -8.30 -11.59 1.64
CA ASP A 162 -8.91 -12.46 0.63
C ASP A 162 -8.57 -11.79 -0.71
N PHE A 163 -7.38 -12.07 -1.21
CA PHE A 163 -6.94 -11.63 -2.52
C PHE A 163 -7.22 -12.78 -3.48
N ASP A 164 -7.57 -12.46 -4.72
CA ASP A 164 -7.81 -13.46 -5.76
C ASP A 164 -6.84 -13.16 -6.91
N ALA A 165 -5.77 -13.94 -7.04
CA ALA A 165 -4.76 -13.70 -8.06
C ALA A 165 -5.27 -14.26 -9.39
N GLY A 166 -5.73 -13.36 -10.26
CA GLY A 166 -6.33 -13.75 -11.54
C GLY A 166 -7.76 -13.22 -11.69
N GLY A 167 -8.44 -12.89 -10.60
CA GLY A 167 -9.67 -12.13 -10.63
C GLY A 167 -10.68 -12.56 -9.59
N VAL A 168 -11.45 -11.58 -9.11
CA VAL A 168 -12.42 -11.77 -8.01
C VAL A 168 -13.76 -12.40 -8.43
N GLU A 169 -13.97 -12.70 -9.72
CA GLU A 169 -15.26 -13.21 -10.21
C GLU A 169 -15.26 -14.72 -10.42
N ASN A 170 -14.26 -15.27 -11.12
CA ASN A 170 -14.24 -16.69 -11.49
C ASN A 170 -12.89 -17.38 -11.27
N ASP A 171 -11.85 -16.64 -10.87
CA ASP A 171 -10.45 -17.06 -10.97
C ASP A 171 -9.73 -16.97 -9.62
N TYR A 172 -10.26 -17.72 -8.65
CA TYR A 172 -9.84 -17.73 -7.24
C TYR A 172 -9.60 -19.15 -6.69
N GLU A 173 -9.69 -20.18 -7.54
CA GLU A 173 -9.67 -21.60 -7.11
C GLU A 173 -8.28 -22.25 -7.24
N ASP A 174 -7.30 -21.52 -7.77
CA ASP A 174 -5.92 -21.94 -8.03
C ASP A 174 -4.89 -20.98 -7.42
N ASP A 175 -5.31 -20.25 -6.39
CA ASP A 175 -4.44 -19.36 -5.63
C ASP A 175 -3.43 -20.09 -4.75
N LYS A 176 -2.30 -19.41 -4.51
CA LYS A 176 -1.27 -19.82 -3.56
C LYS A 176 -0.70 -18.63 -2.81
N TRP A 177 -0.38 -18.84 -1.53
CA TRP A 177 0.36 -17.89 -0.72
C TRP A 177 1.87 -18.17 -0.72
N GLY A 178 2.66 -17.10 -0.73
CA GLY A 178 4.06 -17.08 -0.33
C GLY A 178 4.24 -16.25 0.94
N PHE A 179 5.23 -16.61 1.76
CA PHE A 179 5.56 -15.91 3.00
C PHE A 179 7.08 -15.81 3.19
N GLU A 180 7.57 -14.58 3.31
CA GLU A 180 8.95 -14.22 3.57
C GLU A 180 9.06 -13.60 4.97
N LYS A 181 9.26 -14.47 5.97
CA LYS A 181 9.35 -14.08 7.39
C LYS A 181 10.37 -12.99 7.66
N ASP A 182 11.56 -13.08 7.06
CA ASP A 182 12.66 -12.13 7.30
C ASP A 182 12.36 -10.71 6.78
N ARG A 183 11.42 -10.59 5.83
CA ARG A 183 10.96 -9.30 5.27
C ARG A 183 9.57 -8.90 5.75
N ASN A 184 8.97 -9.66 6.67
CA ASN A 184 7.59 -9.48 7.13
C ASN A 184 6.60 -9.31 5.97
N PHE A 185 6.75 -10.14 4.93
CA PHE A 185 6.06 -10.01 3.67
C PHE A 185 5.33 -11.29 3.32
N TYR A 186 4.06 -11.21 2.95
CA TYR A 186 3.32 -12.31 2.35
C TYR A 186 2.58 -11.82 1.12
N TYR A 187 2.41 -12.72 0.15
CA TYR A 187 1.86 -12.39 -1.16
C TYR A 187 1.11 -13.57 -1.75
N ILE A 188 0.12 -13.27 -2.57
CA ILE A 188 -0.65 -14.25 -3.33
C ILE A 188 -0.16 -14.30 -4.78
N TYR A 189 -0.29 -15.47 -5.39
CA TYR A 189 -0.02 -15.68 -6.79
C TYR A 189 -0.87 -16.82 -7.33
N ASP A 190 -1.17 -16.72 -8.62
CA ASP A 190 -1.88 -17.76 -9.36
C ASP A 190 -0.98 -18.96 -9.66
N ALA A 191 -1.47 -20.18 -9.45
CA ALA A 191 -0.66 -21.39 -9.57
C ALA A 191 -0.29 -21.72 -11.01
N ASP A 192 -1.17 -21.44 -11.98
CA ASP A 192 -0.97 -21.82 -13.39
C ASP A 192 -0.65 -20.64 -14.32
N ASN A 193 -0.76 -19.41 -13.81
CA ASN A 193 -0.58 -18.12 -14.48
C ASN A 193 -1.59 -17.86 -15.61
N ILE A 194 -2.82 -18.37 -15.48
CA ILE A 194 -3.89 -18.23 -16.48
C ILE A 194 -5.14 -17.72 -15.80
N SER A 195 -5.57 -16.52 -16.20
CA SER A 195 -6.85 -15.99 -15.74
C SER A 195 -8.02 -16.20 -16.70
N SER A 196 -9.10 -16.74 -16.14
CA SER A 196 -10.41 -16.81 -16.78
C SER A 196 -11.15 -15.47 -16.79
N ASP A 197 -10.90 -14.59 -15.81
CA ASP A 197 -11.46 -13.24 -15.72
C ASP A 197 -10.74 -12.23 -16.63
N TRP A 198 -9.45 -12.44 -16.91
CA TRP A 198 -8.58 -11.57 -17.70
C TRP A 198 -7.95 -12.33 -18.89
N PRO A 199 -8.75 -12.72 -19.91
CA PRO A 199 -8.25 -13.57 -20.99
C PRO A 199 -7.04 -12.99 -21.73
N GLY A 200 -5.93 -13.73 -21.72
CA GLY A 200 -4.70 -13.35 -22.40
C GLY A 200 -3.82 -12.36 -21.63
N VAL A 201 -4.19 -12.04 -20.39
CA VAL A 201 -3.38 -11.29 -19.44
C VAL A 201 -2.87 -12.27 -18.39
N GLN A 202 -1.58 -12.18 -18.06
CA GLN A 202 -1.02 -12.96 -16.97
C GLN A 202 -1.49 -12.37 -15.63
N PRO A 203 -2.01 -13.19 -14.71
CA PRO A 203 -2.30 -12.77 -13.34
C PRO A 203 -1.10 -12.09 -12.69
N PHE A 204 -1.36 -11.03 -11.93
CA PHE A 204 -0.34 -10.34 -11.15
C PHE A 204 -0.38 -10.79 -9.69
N MET A 205 0.68 -10.47 -8.95
CA MET A 205 0.79 -10.76 -7.52
C MET A 205 0.39 -9.54 -6.70
N LEU A 206 -0.27 -9.79 -5.57
CA LEU A 206 -0.53 -8.81 -4.51
C LEU A 206 0.06 -9.30 -3.20
N GLY A 207 0.53 -8.38 -2.36
CA GLY A 207 1.00 -8.73 -1.04
C GLY A 207 0.97 -7.60 -0.03
N LEU A 208 1.22 -7.96 1.22
CA LEU A 208 1.31 -7.04 2.35
C LEU A 208 2.66 -7.19 3.06
N VAL A 209 3.26 -6.04 3.36
CA VAL A 209 4.51 -5.93 4.12
C VAL A 209 4.23 -5.20 5.44
N PHE A 210 4.71 -5.72 6.57
CA PHE A 210 4.71 -5.01 7.85
C PHE A 210 6.08 -4.33 8.03
N LEU A 211 6.13 -3.04 7.68
CA LEU A 211 7.36 -2.22 7.68
C LEU A 211 7.82 -1.87 9.09
N GLU A 212 6.87 -1.47 9.94
CA GLU A 212 7.12 -1.15 11.33
C GLU A 212 5.97 -1.62 12.21
N THR A 213 6.31 -2.24 13.34
CA THR A 213 5.38 -2.52 14.43
C THR A 213 6.05 -2.14 15.76
N PRO A 214 5.28 -1.86 16.83
CA PRO A 214 5.85 -1.74 18.15
C PRO A 214 6.53 -3.06 18.57
N THR A 215 7.38 -3.00 19.59
CA THR A 215 7.88 -4.21 20.23
C THR A 215 6.78 -4.84 21.08
N THR A 216 6.47 -6.12 20.82
CA THR A 216 5.45 -6.87 21.56
C THR A 216 5.90 -7.12 23.00
N THR A 217 4.97 -7.52 23.87
CA THR A 217 5.30 -7.87 25.27
C THR A 217 6.30 -9.03 25.38
N ASN A 218 6.47 -9.80 24.30
CA ASN A 218 7.42 -10.91 24.20
C ASN A 218 8.73 -10.52 23.48
N GLY A 219 8.94 -9.23 23.18
CA GLY A 219 10.17 -8.73 22.56
C GLY A 219 10.30 -8.98 21.06
N LYS A 220 9.19 -9.29 20.36
CA LYS A 220 9.17 -9.46 18.89
C LYS A 220 8.70 -8.18 18.18
N THR A 221 9.01 -8.05 16.90
CA THR A 221 8.52 -7.01 15.99
C THR A 221 8.11 -7.66 14.66
N GLY A 222 7.38 -6.94 13.81
CA GLY A 222 6.92 -7.43 12.52
C GLY A 222 5.74 -8.39 12.66
N ILE A 223 5.62 -9.32 11.72
CA ILE A 223 4.59 -10.36 11.73
C ILE A 223 4.99 -11.43 12.75
N THR A 224 4.26 -11.50 13.86
CA THR A 224 4.50 -12.49 14.91
C THR A 224 3.79 -13.80 14.64
N ASP A 225 2.69 -13.73 13.89
CA ASP A 225 1.79 -14.84 13.61
C ASP A 225 1.24 -14.68 12.18
N TRP A 226 1.40 -15.68 11.33
CA TRP A 226 0.91 -15.68 9.94
C TRP A 226 0.29 -17.02 9.59
N HIS A 227 -0.94 -16.98 9.09
CA HIS A 227 -1.70 -18.16 8.76
C HIS A 227 -2.53 -17.96 7.49
N TYR A 228 -2.63 -19.00 6.67
CA TYR A 228 -3.59 -19.07 5.59
C TYR A 228 -4.75 -19.97 5.98
N SER A 229 -5.89 -19.82 5.30
CA SER A 229 -7.06 -20.63 5.54
C SER A 229 -7.62 -21.20 4.24
N SER A 230 -7.92 -22.50 4.30
CA SER A 230 -8.57 -23.24 3.22
C SER A 230 -10.09 -23.37 3.45
N ASP A 231 -10.66 -22.65 4.42
CA ASP A 231 -12.10 -22.66 4.67
C ASP A 231 -12.87 -21.96 3.54
N GLY A 232 -12.20 -21.08 2.77
CA GLY A 232 -12.82 -20.11 1.85
C GLY A 232 -13.83 -19.22 2.59
N ASP A 233 -14.33 -18.14 2.01
CA ASP A 233 -15.66 -17.66 2.42
C ASP A 233 -16.67 -18.78 2.16
N SER A 234 -16.88 -19.66 3.12
CA SER A 234 -18.05 -20.52 3.13
C SER A 234 -19.24 -19.63 3.46
N PRO A 235 -20.23 -19.49 2.55
CA PRO A 235 -21.44 -18.70 2.82
C PRO A 235 -22.29 -19.24 3.98
N TRP A 236 -21.86 -20.30 4.68
CA TRP A 236 -22.59 -20.98 5.76
C TRP A 236 -21.75 -21.33 7.00
N GLY A 237 -20.49 -20.88 7.09
CA GLY A 237 -19.55 -21.30 8.15
C GLY A 237 -18.54 -20.23 8.55
N ASP A 238 -18.97 -18.96 8.56
CA ASP A 238 -18.08 -17.80 8.71
C ASP A 238 -17.18 -17.88 9.96
N ILE A 239 -15.86 -17.96 9.75
CA ILE A 239 -14.87 -17.83 10.83
C ILE A 239 -15.04 -16.49 11.57
N VAL A 240 -15.49 -15.45 10.87
CA VAL A 240 -15.64 -14.11 11.45
C VAL A 240 -16.89 -13.93 12.31
N ALA A 241 -17.78 -14.93 12.35
CA ALA A 241 -18.87 -14.92 13.32
C ALA A 241 -18.37 -15.13 14.76
N GLU A 242 -17.23 -15.81 14.95
CA GLU A 242 -16.75 -16.24 16.26
C GLU A 242 -15.45 -15.52 16.67
N ASP A 243 -15.55 -14.42 17.44
CA ASP A 243 -14.38 -13.62 17.87
C ASP A 243 -13.33 -14.45 18.58
N LYS A 244 -13.75 -15.47 19.31
CA LYS A 244 -12.83 -16.40 19.95
C LYS A 244 -11.97 -17.11 18.91
N ILE A 245 -12.57 -17.66 17.85
CA ILE A 245 -11.82 -18.38 16.81
C ILE A 245 -10.90 -17.42 16.06
N VAL A 246 -11.39 -16.24 15.68
CA VAL A 246 -10.58 -15.23 14.99
C VAL A 246 -9.41 -14.76 15.85
N TYR A 247 -9.65 -14.45 17.13
CA TYR A 247 -8.59 -14.05 18.04
C TYR A 247 -7.55 -15.17 18.21
N GLN A 248 -8.00 -16.42 18.35
CA GLN A 248 -7.11 -17.57 18.47
C GLN A 248 -6.31 -17.84 17.19
N TRP A 249 -6.88 -17.53 16.03
CA TRP A 249 -6.17 -17.56 14.74
C TRP A 249 -5.10 -16.48 14.67
N MET A 250 -5.45 -15.22 15.00
CA MET A 250 -4.52 -14.09 15.05
C MET A 250 -3.36 -14.25 16.04
N SER A 251 -3.59 -14.95 17.15
CA SER A 251 -2.63 -15.09 18.25
C SER A 251 -1.96 -16.45 18.33
N SER A 252 -2.21 -17.32 17.34
CA SER A 252 -1.73 -18.70 17.32
C SER A 252 -2.03 -19.47 18.62
N ASP A 253 -3.20 -19.26 19.21
CA ASP A 253 -3.56 -19.85 20.50
C ASP A 253 -3.72 -21.38 20.38
N PRO A 254 -2.88 -22.18 21.07
CA PRO A 254 -2.94 -23.64 20.99
C PRO A 254 -4.26 -24.25 21.48
N ALA A 255 -5.09 -23.51 22.22
CA ALA A 255 -6.42 -23.98 22.61
C ALA A 255 -7.32 -24.28 21.40
N LEU A 256 -7.06 -23.65 20.25
CA LEU A 256 -7.81 -23.88 19.02
C LEU A 256 -7.56 -25.27 18.42
N LYS A 257 -6.49 -25.99 18.81
CA LYS A 257 -6.19 -27.38 18.37
C LYS A 257 -7.32 -28.37 18.60
N SER A 258 -8.16 -28.10 19.60
CA SER A 258 -9.31 -28.93 19.93
C SER A 258 -10.56 -28.65 19.07
N ASN A 259 -10.55 -27.56 18.31
CA ASN A 259 -11.64 -27.13 17.46
C ASN A 259 -11.58 -27.85 16.10
N ASN A 260 -12.75 -28.12 15.51
CA ASN A 260 -12.85 -28.80 14.22
C ASN A 260 -12.35 -27.96 13.04
N ARG A 261 -12.20 -26.63 13.20
CA ARG A 261 -11.63 -25.73 12.20
C ARG A 261 -10.10 -25.73 12.17
N TRP A 262 -9.43 -26.24 13.21
CA TRP A 262 -7.96 -26.25 13.29
C TRP A 262 -7.26 -26.70 11.99
N PRO A 263 -7.65 -27.82 11.35
CA PRO A 263 -6.97 -28.32 10.15
C PRO A 263 -7.05 -27.40 8.93
N ASN A 264 -7.97 -26.44 8.93
CA ASN A 264 -8.18 -25.50 7.83
C ASN A 264 -7.54 -24.13 8.10
N LEU A 265 -7.05 -23.87 9.32
CA LEU A 265 -6.54 -22.56 9.76
C LEU A 265 -5.06 -22.56 10.17
N PHE A 266 -4.49 -23.74 10.42
CA PHE A 266 -3.12 -23.93 10.88
C PHE A 266 -2.47 -25.08 10.14
N HIS A 267 -1.32 -24.81 9.53
CA HIS A 267 -0.66 -25.74 8.61
C HIS A 267 0.82 -25.86 8.93
N GLY A 268 1.29 -27.06 9.27
CA GLY A 268 2.68 -27.30 9.64
C GLY A 268 2.96 -27.39 11.14
N ASP A 269 4.25 -27.47 11.45
CA ASP A 269 4.75 -27.75 12.81
C ASP A 269 4.93 -26.48 13.65
N ASP A 270 5.22 -25.34 13.01
CA ASP A 270 5.33 -24.05 13.68
C ASP A 270 3.93 -23.48 13.92
N ILE A 271 3.58 -23.27 15.19
CA ILE A 271 2.26 -22.77 15.54
C ILE A 271 2.06 -21.31 15.13
N ASN A 272 3.14 -20.54 14.94
CA ASN A 272 3.07 -19.13 14.60
C ASN A 272 3.10 -18.86 13.10
N TYR A 273 3.56 -19.82 12.29
CA TYR A 273 3.78 -19.57 10.86
C TYR A 273 3.39 -20.79 10.06
N ASP A 274 2.40 -20.61 9.19
CA ASP A 274 1.97 -21.69 8.32
C ASP A 274 3.03 -22.06 7.28
N ASP A 275 3.11 -23.37 7.00
CA ASP A 275 3.98 -23.95 5.99
C ASP A 275 3.31 -23.90 4.61
N VAL A 276 3.69 -22.91 3.80
CA VAL A 276 3.20 -22.74 2.43
C VAL A 276 3.46 -23.93 1.51
N THR A 277 4.36 -24.86 1.87
CA THR A 277 4.59 -26.07 1.07
C THR A 277 3.46 -27.10 1.19
N GLN A 278 2.54 -26.92 2.13
CA GLN A 278 1.35 -27.75 2.31
C GLN A 278 0.15 -27.28 1.49
N ILE A 279 0.25 -26.10 0.86
CA ILE A 279 -0.74 -25.64 -0.11
C ILE A 279 -0.73 -26.59 -1.31
N ASN A 280 -1.92 -26.92 -1.82
CA ASN A 280 -2.07 -27.76 -3.00
C ASN A 280 -1.19 -27.24 -4.16
N GLN A 281 -0.50 -28.15 -4.85
CA GLN A 281 0.36 -27.80 -5.97
C GLN A 281 -0.40 -27.09 -7.10
N ALA A 282 -1.66 -27.48 -7.31
CA ALA A 282 -2.55 -26.86 -8.29
C ALA A 282 -3.18 -25.54 -7.80
N GLY A 283 -2.85 -25.09 -6.59
CA GLY A 283 -3.57 -24.01 -5.92
C GLY A 283 -4.90 -24.48 -5.32
N GLN A 284 -5.52 -23.55 -4.59
CA GLN A 284 -6.86 -23.68 -4.02
C GLN A 284 -7.34 -22.29 -3.61
N ARG A 285 -8.64 -22.13 -3.36
CA ARG A 285 -9.13 -20.91 -2.74
C ARG A 285 -8.55 -20.70 -1.34
N LEU A 286 -7.98 -19.52 -1.10
CA LEU A 286 -7.26 -19.21 0.13
C LEU A 286 -7.50 -17.79 0.62
N ASP A 287 -7.73 -17.64 1.92
CA ASP A 287 -7.56 -16.36 2.61
C ASP A 287 -6.40 -16.43 3.61
N ALA A 288 -5.95 -15.28 4.12
CA ALA A 288 -4.83 -15.22 5.07
C ALA A 288 -4.99 -14.12 6.12
N ILE A 289 -4.25 -14.26 7.21
CA ILE A 289 -4.09 -13.24 8.22
C ILE A 289 -2.63 -13.10 8.62
N GLY A 290 -2.09 -11.88 8.49
CA GLY A 290 -0.84 -11.48 9.11
C GLY A 290 -1.13 -10.70 10.37
N ALA A 291 -0.60 -11.13 11.51
CA ALA A 291 -0.84 -10.52 12.80
C ALA A 291 0.46 -10.22 13.56
N SER A 292 0.36 -9.23 14.44
CA SER A 292 1.42 -8.75 15.30
C SER A 292 0.89 -8.59 16.72
N GLY A 293 1.57 -9.19 17.70
CA GLY A 293 1.20 -9.12 19.11
C GLY A 293 1.93 -10.15 20.00
N PRO A 294 1.56 -10.27 21.28
CA PRO A 294 0.58 -9.44 21.97
C PRO A 294 1.18 -8.09 22.39
N TYR A 295 0.31 -7.10 22.51
CA TYR A 295 0.61 -5.77 23.07
C TYR A 295 -0.15 -5.53 24.37
N SER A 296 0.41 -4.65 25.20
CA SER A 296 -0.29 -3.98 26.30
C SER A 296 -0.34 -2.50 25.96
N ILE A 297 -1.52 -1.88 26.06
CA ILE A 297 -1.71 -0.45 25.77
C ILE A 297 -2.38 0.23 26.97
N GLN A 298 -1.64 1.14 27.61
CA GLN A 298 -2.10 1.88 28.78
C GLN A 298 -2.98 3.08 28.39
N PRO A 299 -3.76 3.64 29.32
CA PRO A 299 -4.49 4.90 29.12
C PRO A 299 -3.58 6.03 28.59
N GLY A 300 -3.97 6.62 27.46
CA GLY A 300 -3.24 7.68 26.76
C GLY A 300 -2.08 7.22 25.88
N GLU A 301 -1.80 5.91 25.79
CA GLU A 301 -0.76 5.38 24.91
C GLU A 301 -1.25 5.22 23.47
N LYS A 302 -0.30 5.31 22.54
CA LYS A 302 -0.48 5.04 21.11
C LYS A 302 0.46 3.95 20.64
N LEU A 303 -0.06 3.00 19.89
CA LEU A 303 0.72 2.01 19.15
C LEU A 303 0.67 2.35 17.66
N THR A 304 1.83 2.41 17.02
CA THR A 304 1.96 2.76 15.59
C THR A 304 2.35 1.54 14.78
N PHE A 305 1.60 1.26 13.73
CA PHE A 305 1.83 0.18 12.77
C PHE A 305 1.95 0.79 11.38
N ILE A 306 2.99 0.41 10.63
CA ILE A 306 3.20 0.88 9.26
C ILE A 306 3.33 -0.33 8.36
N LEU A 307 2.49 -0.36 7.34
CA LEU A 307 2.32 -1.46 6.41
C LEU A 307 2.37 -0.93 4.98
N ALA A 308 2.58 -1.82 4.01
CA ALA A 308 2.40 -1.50 2.60
C ALA A 308 1.62 -2.60 1.89
N LEU A 309 0.68 -2.19 1.02
CA LEU A 309 0.07 -3.04 0.02
C LEU A 309 0.86 -2.85 -1.27
N VAL A 310 1.29 -3.95 -1.88
CA VAL A 310 2.21 -3.95 -3.02
C VAL A 310 1.73 -4.90 -4.11
N ALA A 311 1.90 -4.49 -5.35
CA ALA A 311 1.65 -5.29 -6.53
C ALA A 311 2.95 -5.53 -7.34
N GLY A 312 2.93 -6.55 -8.19
CA GLY A 312 3.94 -6.77 -9.20
C GLY A 312 3.50 -7.86 -10.17
N GLN A 313 3.96 -7.81 -11.42
CA GLN A 313 3.57 -8.76 -12.46
C GLN A 313 4.05 -10.19 -12.16
N ASP A 314 5.20 -10.31 -11.51
CA ASP A 314 5.78 -11.57 -11.09
C ASP A 314 6.57 -11.42 -9.78
N TYR A 315 7.13 -12.53 -9.29
CA TYR A 315 7.88 -12.55 -8.04
C TYR A 315 9.12 -11.63 -8.05
N SER A 316 9.79 -11.48 -9.21
CA SER A 316 10.96 -10.61 -9.31
C SER A 316 10.54 -9.16 -9.11
N GLU A 317 9.48 -8.73 -9.80
CA GLU A 317 8.99 -7.35 -9.72
C GLU A 317 8.41 -7.02 -8.34
N ILE A 318 7.53 -7.86 -7.78
CA ILE A 318 6.96 -7.58 -6.46
C ILE A 318 8.04 -7.54 -5.38
N SER A 319 9.07 -8.39 -5.48
CA SER A 319 10.21 -8.38 -4.56
C SER A 319 11.05 -7.10 -4.68
N GLU A 320 11.29 -6.60 -5.90
CA GLU A 320 11.94 -5.30 -6.13
C GLU A 320 11.10 -4.14 -5.58
N ASN A 321 9.78 -4.20 -5.73
CA ASN A 321 8.85 -3.22 -5.17
C ASN A 321 8.87 -3.24 -3.63
N VAL A 322 8.96 -4.40 -2.98
CA VAL A 322 9.15 -4.49 -1.53
C VAL A 322 10.48 -3.85 -1.08
N ASP A 323 11.58 -4.08 -1.80
CA ASP A 323 12.86 -3.42 -1.51
C ASP A 323 12.79 -1.89 -1.72
N ARG A 324 11.99 -1.43 -2.69
CA ARG A 324 11.72 -0.02 -2.90
C ARG A 324 10.92 0.59 -1.75
N ILE A 325 9.87 -0.09 -1.29
CA ILE A 325 9.04 0.35 -0.16
C ILE A 325 9.87 0.54 1.11
N TYR A 326 10.74 -0.42 1.46
CA TYR A 326 11.62 -0.28 2.62
C TYR A 326 12.54 0.94 2.52
N ARG A 327 13.03 1.27 1.31
CA ARG A 327 13.83 2.49 1.10
C ARG A 327 12.99 3.75 1.31
N VAL A 328 11.86 3.86 0.63
CA VAL A 328 10.96 5.02 0.78
C VAL A 328 10.51 5.20 2.23
N TYR A 329 10.24 4.10 2.94
CA TYR A 329 9.91 4.13 4.36
C TYR A 329 11.06 4.68 5.21
N ASN A 330 12.28 4.12 5.07
CA ASN A 330 13.45 4.52 5.85
C ASN A 330 13.85 5.99 5.62
N ASP A 331 13.49 6.55 4.47
CA ASP A 331 13.75 7.95 4.12
C ASP A 331 12.60 8.91 4.48
N GLY A 332 11.69 8.45 5.34
CA GLY A 332 10.62 9.26 5.90
C GLY A 332 9.51 9.54 4.89
N LEU A 333 9.22 8.57 4.01
CA LEU A 333 8.16 8.62 3.00
C LEU A 333 8.37 9.69 1.93
N LYS A 334 9.62 10.13 1.72
CA LYS A 334 9.95 11.14 0.70
C LYS A 334 10.32 10.45 -0.60
N VAL A 335 9.58 10.78 -1.65
CA VAL A 335 9.95 10.45 -3.04
C VAL A 335 10.26 11.77 -3.73
N VAL A 336 11.54 11.99 -4.06
CA VAL A 336 11.99 13.24 -4.68
C VAL A 336 12.47 12.94 -6.09
N PRO A 337 11.68 13.27 -7.14
CA PRO A 337 12.15 13.09 -8.50
C PRO A 337 13.36 14.00 -8.76
N PRO A 338 14.33 13.57 -9.57
CA PRO A 338 15.49 14.39 -9.91
C PRO A 338 15.08 15.73 -10.56
N PRO A 339 15.71 16.85 -10.18
CA PRO A 339 15.37 18.15 -10.74
C PRO A 339 15.72 18.21 -12.23
N LYS A 340 14.82 18.76 -13.04
CA LYS A 340 15.01 18.96 -14.49
C LYS A 340 16.32 19.73 -14.77
N PRO A 341 17.04 19.41 -15.86
CA PRO A 341 18.22 20.16 -16.24
C PRO A 341 17.83 21.50 -16.86
N THR A 342 18.74 22.47 -16.82
CA THR A 342 18.55 23.74 -17.52
C THR A 342 18.67 23.52 -19.03
N LEU A 343 17.57 23.75 -19.75
CA LEU A 343 17.49 23.52 -21.19
C LEU A 343 17.71 24.82 -21.97
N SER A 344 18.54 24.75 -23.01
CA SER A 344 18.67 25.77 -24.06
C SER A 344 18.49 25.14 -25.43
N TYR A 345 18.24 25.95 -26.47
CA TYR A 345 18.05 25.42 -27.82
C TYR A 345 18.58 26.37 -28.90
N GLU A 346 18.92 25.81 -30.05
CA GLU A 346 19.24 26.52 -31.29
C GLU A 346 18.32 26.02 -32.41
N ALA A 347 17.69 26.94 -33.12
CA ALA A 347 16.86 26.64 -34.29
C ALA A 347 17.55 27.16 -35.55
N PHE A 348 17.98 26.27 -36.46
CA PHE A 348 18.66 26.65 -37.70
C PHE A 348 18.42 25.61 -38.81
N ASN A 349 18.27 26.07 -40.07
CA ASN A 349 18.06 25.22 -41.25
C ASN A 349 16.97 24.14 -41.07
N ASN A 350 15.81 24.54 -40.55
CA ASN A 350 14.72 23.62 -40.20
C ASN A 350 15.20 22.46 -39.33
N LYS A 351 15.99 22.73 -38.29
CA LYS A 351 16.38 21.78 -37.25
C LYS A 351 16.35 22.50 -35.91
N ILE A 352 15.89 21.79 -34.88
CA ILE A 352 15.96 22.25 -33.49
C ILE A 352 16.98 21.38 -32.78
N THR A 353 17.98 22.03 -32.18
CA THR A 353 19.04 21.39 -31.42
C THR A 353 18.91 21.83 -29.96
N LEU A 354 18.55 20.90 -29.10
CA LEU A 354 18.46 21.07 -27.65
C LEU A 354 19.84 20.88 -27.00
N LYS A 355 20.15 21.68 -25.98
CA LYS A 355 21.40 21.63 -25.23
C LYS A 355 21.15 21.74 -23.72
N TRP A 356 21.75 20.85 -22.94
CA TRP A 356 21.75 20.89 -21.48
C TRP A 356 23.09 20.39 -20.92
N THR A 357 23.40 20.75 -19.69
CA THR A 357 24.64 20.34 -19.02
C THR A 357 24.44 19.06 -18.20
N ASN A 358 25.52 18.32 -17.96
CA ASN A 358 25.57 17.21 -17.00
C ASN A 358 25.60 17.67 -15.52
N GLU A 359 25.20 18.90 -15.21
CA GLU A 359 25.22 19.43 -13.85
C GLU A 359 24.43 18.52 -12.88
N LYS A 360 23.35 17.90 -13.36
CA LYS A 360 22.55 16.98 -12.56
C LYS A 360 23.29 15.68 -12.25
N GLU A 361 24.07 15.13 -13.19
CA GLU A 361 24.96 13.99 -12.91
C GLU A 361 26.01 14.31 -11.84
N LEU A 362 26.51 15.56 -11.79
CA LEU A 362 27.59 15.95 -10.89
C LEU A 362 27.11 16.37 -9.49
N ASN A 363 25.94 17.03 -9.41
CA ASN A 363 25.52 17.76 -8.21
C ASN A 363 24.18 17.29 -7.65
N PHE A 364 23.37 16.53 -8.40
CA PHE A 364 22.16 15.95 -7.83
C PHE A 364 22.55 14.74 -7.00
N ILE A 365 22.62 14.96 -5.70
CA ILE A 365 22.66 13.89 -4.71
C ILE A 365 21.20 13.57 -4.42
N ASP A 366 20.80 12.34 -4.72
CA ASP A 366 19.49 11.88 -4.29
C ASP A 366 19.42 11.98 -2.75
N PRO A 367 18.48 12.77 -2.19
CA PRO A 367 18.38 12.97 -0.75
C PRO A 367 18.02 11.70 0.03
N ILE A 368 17.52 10.66 -0.65
CA ILE A 368 17.13 9.34 -0.15
C ILE A 368 18.40 8.47 -0.04
N THR A 369 19.08 8.25 -1.17
CA THR A 369 20.24 7.33 -1.19
C THR A 369 21.58 7.99 -0.82
N GLY A 370 21.67 9.32 -0.81
CA GLY A 370 22.92 10.05 -0.61
C GLY A 370 23.91 9.90 -1.77
N LEU A 371 23.47 9.41 -2.93
CA LEU A 371 24.32 9.09 -4.07
C LEU A 371 23.93 9.91 -5.31
N THR A 372 24.92 10.31 -6.09
CA THR A 372 24.72 10.90 -7.43
C THR A 372 24.44 9.79 -8.42
N ARG A 373 23.21 9.67 -8.90
CA ARG A 373 22.85 8.51 -9.72
C ARG A 373 21.89 8.82 -10.86
N VAL A 374 22.21 9.82 -11.68
CA VAL A 374 21.49 10.00 -12.96
C VAL A 374 21.79 8.80 -13.87
N LYS A 375 20.75 8.11 -14.35
CA LYS A 375 20.82 6.98 -15.27
C LYS A 375 20.60 7.44 -16.71
N ASN A 376 19.57 8.24 -16.95
CA ASN A 376 19.23 8.73 -18.30
C ASN A 376 18.73 10.18 -18.27
N TYR A 377 18.76 10.84 -19.42
CA TYR A 377 17.92 12.00 -19.74
C TYR A 377 16.83 11.58 -20.71
N LYS A 378 15.58 11.92 -20.41
CA LYS A 378 14.43 11.66 -21.29
C LYS A 378 14.02 12.97 -21.98
N VAL A 379 13.94 12.96 -23.30
CA VAL A 379 13.52 14.11 -24.11
C VAL A 379 12.06 13.93 -24.51
N PHE A 380 11.23 14.92 -24.21
CA PHE A 380 9.81 14.95 -24.58
C PHE A 380 9.54 16.08 -25.56
N LYS A 381 8.55 15.88 -26.42
CA LYS A 381 8.14 16.82 -27.45
C LYS A 381 6.62 16.83 -27.57
N THR A 382 6.02 18.02 -27.57
CA THR A 382 4.58 18.17 -27.77
C THR A 382 4.25 19.33 -28.71
N THR A 383 3.15 19.19 -29.43
CA THR A 383 2.49 20.28 -30.16
C THR A 383 1.33 20.90 -29.38
N ASP A 384 0.98 20.35 -28.21
CA ASP A 384 -0.04 20.91 -27.34
C ASP A 384 0.43 22.28 -26.81
N PRO A 385 -0.26 23.38 -27.16
CA PRO A 385 0.10 24.70 -26.67
C PRO A 385 -0.03 24.84 -25.14
N GLN A 386 -0.85 24.00 -24.49
CA GLN A 386 -1.02 24.00 -23.04
C GLN A 386 0.03 23.17 -22.30
N ARG A 387 0.73 22.25 -23.00
CA ARG A 387 1.73 21.32 -22.43
C ARG A 387 1.15 20.40 -21.35
N ASN A 388 -0.12 20.03 -21.51
CA ASN A 388 -0.81 19.09 -20.63
C ASN A 388 -0.52 17.64 -21.04
N ASP A 389 -0.23 17.41 -22.32
CA ASP A 389 0.12 16.09 -22.85
C ASP A 389 1.48 16.12 -23.57
N TRP A 390 2.41 15.27 -23.11
CA TRP A 390 3.76 15.13 -23.66
C TRP A 390 3.97 13.81 -24.39
N GLY A 391 3.07 12.83 -24.24
CA GLY A 391 3.27 11.45 -24.68
C GLY A 391 4.56 10.81 -24.16
N ASP A 392 4.99 9.76 -24.85
CA ASP A 392 6.25 9.05 -24.57
C ASP A 392 7.48 9.89 -24.94
N PRO A 393 8.64 9.64 -24.28
CA PRO A 393 9.87 10.33 -24.63
C PRO A 393 10.30 10.02 -26.07
N VAL A 394 10.61 11.07 -26.84
CA VAL A 394 11.13 10.97 -28.21
C VAL A 394 12.61 10.58 -28.26
N ALA A 395 13.31 10.64 -27.13
CA ALA A 395 14.65 10.10 -26.97
C ALA A 395 14.95 9.78 -25.49
N VAL A 396 15.76 8.74 -25.27
CA VAL A 396 16.35 8.39 -23.97
C VAL A 396 17.86 8.37 -24.15
N ILE A 397 18.57 9.18 -23.36
CA ILE A 397 20.00 9.43 -23.50
C ILE A 397 20.70 8.98 -22.22
N PRO A 398 21.49 7.90 -22.25
CA PRO A 398 22.22 7.43 -21.08
C PRO A 398 23.18 8.49 -20.53
N ALA A 399 23.19 8.61 -19.21
CA ALA A 399 24.21 9.36 -18.50
C ALA A 399 25.58 8.74 -18.75
N SER A 400 26.57 9.57 -19.00
CA SER A 400 27.94 9.12 -19.35
C SER A 400 29.03 10.02 -18.80
N GLY A 401 28.67 11.15 -18.19
CA GLY A 401 29.56 12.24 -17.84
C GLY A 401 29.98 12.23 -16.38
N ASN A 402 30.76 11.24 -15.96
CA ASN A 402 31.13 11.07 -14.54
C ASN A 402 32.25 12.01 -14.06
N THR A 403 32.93 12.79 -14.94
CA THR A 403 33.88 13.85 -14.55
C THR A 403 34.02 14.94 -15.62
N ASN A 404 34.10 16.22 -15.20
CA ASN A 404 34.03 17.47 -15.99
C ASN A 404 32.66 17.85 -16.57
N PRO A 405 32.35 19.16 -16.70
CA PRO A 405 31.09 19.62 -17.27
C PRO A 405 31.01 19.24 -18.76
N TYR A 406 30.02 18.44 -19.11
CA TYR A 406 29.65 18.07 -20.48
C TYR A 406 28.34 18.76 -20.87
N THR A 407 28.23 19.11 -22.15
CA THR A 407 26.97 19.57 -22.73
C THR A 407 26.42 18.45 -23.61
N TYR A 408 25.25 17.93 -23.27
CA TYR A 408 24.50 17.06 -24.16
C TYR A 408 23.87 17.89 -25.25
N THR A 409 23.80 17.30 -26.44
CA THR A 409 23.16 17.92 -27.59
C THR A 409 22.27 16.89 -28.25
N TRP A 410 21.00 17.22 -28.43
CA TRP A 410 20.06 16.39 -29.18
C TRP A 410 19.41 17.21 -30.29
N THR A 411 19.37 16.68 -31.51
CA THR A 411 18.77 17.35 -32.66
C THR A 411 17.52 16.60 -33.09
N ASP A 412 16.41 17.32 -33.20
CA ASP A 412 15.14 16.76 -33.64
C ASP A 412 15.24 16.25 -35.08
N PRO A 413 15.03 14.95 -35.34
CA PRO A 413 15.15 14.37 -36.67
C PRO A 413 13.94 14.68 -37.58
N GLN A 414 12.82 15.18 -37.05
CA GLN A 414 11.54 15.30 -37.75
C GLN A 414 11.11 16.74 -38.09
N THR A 415 12.03 17.69 -38.16
CA THR A 415 11.71 19.05 -38.61
C THR A 415 11.59 19.09 -40.14
N THR A 416 10.47 18.56 -40.65
CA THR A 416 10.01 18.90 -42.01
C THR A 416 9.66 20.40 -42.07
N SER A 417 9.42 20.95 -43.26
CA SER A 417 9.11 22.38 -43.47
C SER A 417 7.70 22.78 -43.00
N ASN A 418 7.20 22.19 -41.93
CA ASN A 418 5.90 22.44 -41.34
C ASN A 418 6.06 23.49 -40.24
N TYR A 419 5.35 24.62 -40.40
CA TYR A 419 5.38 25.80 -39.52
C TYR A 419 4.73 25.55 -38.14
N PHE A 420 4.88 24.37 -37.55
CA PHE A 420 4.34 24.05 -36.23
C PHE A 420 5.29 24.56 -35.14
N TYR A 421 4.68 25.07 -34.07
CA TYR A 421 5.39 25.33 -32.81
C TYR A 421 5.46 24.03 -32.02
N TYR A 422 6.67 23.65 -31.63
CA TYR A 422 6.92 22.51 -30.75
C TYR A 422 7.41 23.01 -29.40
N SER A 423 6.91 22.39 -28.32
CA SER A 423 7.47 22.52 -26.98
C SER A 423 8.34 21.30 -26.68
N TYR A 424 9.46 21.51 -26.00
CA TYR A 424 10.37 20.45 -25.59
C TYR A 424 10.60 20.49 -24.07
N SER A 425 10.79 19.32 -23.48
CA SER A 425 11.22 19.16 -22.09
C SER A 425 12.30 18.09 -22.04
N VAL A 426 13.26 18.28 -21.14
CA VAL A 426 14.21 17.22 -20.77
C VAL A 426 13.99 16.93 -19.29
N THR A 427 13.85 15.66 -18.94
CA THR A 427 13.84 15.20 -17.55
C THR A 427 15.06 14.34 -17.27
N VAL A 428 15.35 14.17 -15.99
CA VAL A 428 16.41 13.30 -15.50
C VAL A 428 15.72 12.06 -14.95
N GLU A 429 16.24 10.89 -15.32
CA GLU A 429 15.88 9.62 -14.70
C GLU A 429 17.07 9.18 -13.84
N ASP A 430 16.85 8.88 -12.56
CA ASP A 430 17.89 8.29 -11.72
C ASP A 430 18.02 6.76 -11.89
N ILE A 431 18.96 6.13 -11.18
CA ILE A 431 19.15 4.67 -11.27
C ILE A 431 17.94 3.88 -10.79
N ASP A 432 17.16 4.48 -9.89
CA ASP A 432 16.01 3.87 -9.26
C ASP A 432 14.80 4.02 -10.18
N GLY A 433 14.86 4.96 -11.14
CA GLY A 433 13.89 5.18 -12.22
C GLY A 433 12.96 6.37 -11.97
N LEU A 434 13.30 7.26 -11.01
CA LEU A 434 12.57 8.48 -10.69
C LEU A 434 12.84 9.64 -11.65
#